data_AF-A0A0E0HU60-F1
#
_entry.id   AF-A0A0E0HU60-F1
#
_cell.length_a   1.000
_cell.length_b   1.000
_cell.length_c   1.000
_cell.angle_alpha   90.00
_cell.angle_beta   90.00
_cell.angle_gamma   90.00
#
_symmetry.space_group_name_H-M   'P 1'
#
loop_
_entity.id
_entity.type
_entity.pdbx_description
1 polymer ?
#
loop_
_entity_poly.entity_id
_entity_poly.type
_entity_poly.pdbx_seq_one_letter_code
_entity_poly.pdbx_strand_id
1 'polypeptide(L)'
;MAMSLSLARVALPPLLQQQGGAPRKLHPGALAFPAKSFFGAPLAAVAVSPASAAAASPLRRRPSSASAVVAAGKGYKMKTHKASAKRFRVTGRGKIVRRRAGKQHLLSKKNTKRRKRLSKMIQVNKSDYNNVTGALPYLKVNRNAE
;
A
#
# COMPACT_ATOMS: atom_id res chain seq x y z
N MET A 1 21.96 -34.37 -56.00
CA MET A 1 21.13 -35.36 -55.27
C MET A 1 20.07 -34.60 -54.50
N ALA A 2 18.95 -34.30 -55.16
CA ALA A 2 17.74 -33.77 -54.54
C ALA A 2 16.78 -34.94 -54.35
N MET A 3 16.28 -35.16 -53.13
CA MET A 3 15.13 -36.04 -52.89
C MET A 3 14.19 -35.38 -51.88
N SER A 4 13.14 -34.82 -52.46
CA SER A 4 11.89 -34.35 -51.86
C SER A 4 10.94 -35.52 -51.61
N LEU A 5 10.39 -35.66 -50.40
CA LEU A 5 9.17 -36.42 -50.06
C LEU A 5 8.68 -35.92 -48.69
N SER A 6 7.42 -35.79 -48.32
CA SER A 6 6.10 -35.80 -48.97
C SER A 6 5.12 -35.36 -47.85
N LEU A 7 4.06 -34.64 -48.23
CA LEU A 7 2.98 -34.17 -47.35
C LEU A 7 2.23 -35.31 -46.66
N ALA A 8 1.73 -35.06 -45.45
CA ALA A 8 0.46 -35.62 -45.01
C ALA A 8 -0.30 -34.63 -44.10
N ARG A 9 -1.24 -33.92 -44.73
CA ARG A 9 -2.41 -33.31 -44.08
C ARG A 9 -3.36 -34.44 -43.67
N VAL A 10 -3.75 -34.50 -42.40
CA VAL A 10 -4.87 -35.31 -41.91
C VAL A 10 -5.73 -34.37 -41.05
N ALA A 11 -6.75 -33.80 -41.67
CA ALA A 11 -8.17 -34.14 -41.49
C ALA A 11 -8.82 -33.40 -40.28
N LEU A 12 -9.46 -32.28 -40.60
CA LEU A 12 -10.61 -31.72 -39.87
C LEU A 12 -11.81 -32.67 -40.01
N PRO A 13 -12.67 -32.77 -38.98
CA PRO A 13 -14.12 -32.52 -39.22
C PRO A 13 -14.82 -31.88 -37.98
N PRO A 14 -16.15 -31.68 -37.98
CA PRO A 14 -16.88 -30.63 -38.68
C PRO A 14 -17.63 -29.69 -37.71
N LEU A 15 -18.27 -28.68 -38.31
CA LEU A 15 -19.15 -27.67 -37.72
C LEU A 15 -20.15 -28.23 -36.70
N LEU A 16 -20.17 -27.67 -35.49
CA LEU A 16 -21.36 -27.67 -34.63
C LEU A 16 -21.97 -26.26 -34.62
N GLN A 17 -22.97 -26.14 -35.47
CA GLN A 17 -24.00 -25.12 -35.50
C GLN A 17 -24.75 -25.09 -34.15
N GLN A 18 -24.63 -24.02 -33.36
CA GLN A 18 -25.69 -23.62 -32.43
C GLN A 18 -25.86 -22.10 -32.42
N GLN A 19 -26.87 -21.70 -33.20
CA GLN A 19 -27.93 -20.72 -32.96
C GLN A 19 -27.65 -19.50 -32.05
N GLY A 20 -27.97 -18.33 -32.61
CA GLY A 20 -27.74 -17.01 -32.02
C GLY A 20 -28.50 -16.78 -30.72
N GLY A 21 -27.78 -16.24 -29.73
CA GLY A 21 -28.35 -15.51 -28.61
C GLY A 21 -28.66 -14.08 -29.03
N ALA A 22 -29.93 -13.71 -28.99
CA ALA A 22 -30.42 -12.35 -29.25
C ALA A 22 -29.71 -11.29 -28.39
N PRO A 23 -29.48 -10.07 -28.90
CA PRO A 23 -28.98 -8.97 -28.07
C PRO A 23 -30.03 -8.62 -27.02
N ARG A 24 -29.72 -8.84 -25.74
CA ARG A 24 -30.53 -8.32 -24.63
C ARG A 24 -30.55 -6.80 -24.75
N LYS A 25 -31.71 -6.27 -25.16
CA LYS A 25 -32.05 -4.86 -25.14
C LYS A 25 -31.73 -4.30 -23.75
N LEU A 26 -30.85 -3.31 -23.68
CA LEU A 26 -30.72 -2.46 -22.50
C LEU A 26 -32.01 -1.65 -22.40
N HIS A 27 -32.80 -1.89 -21.35
CA HIS A 27 -33.88 -0.99 -20.97
C HIS A 27 -33.24 0.31 -20.43
N PRO A 28 -33.55 1.49 -20.99
CA PRO A 28 -33.17 2.75 -20.36
C PRO A 28 -34.05 2.96 -19.12
N GLY A 29 -33.57 2.48 -17.98
CA GLY A 29 -34.12 2.85 -16.67
C GLY A 29 -33.67 4.26 -16.33
N ALA A 30 -34.50 5.24 -16.68
CA ALA A 30 -34.38 6.62 -16.25
C ALA A 30 -34.58 6.70 -14.73
N LEU A 31 -33.48 6.69 -13.97
CA LEU A 31 -33.50 7.15 -12.59
C LEU A 31 -33.36 8.67 -12.62
N ALA A 32 -34.51 9.33 -12.58
CA ALA A 32 -34.64 10.76 -12.39
C ALA A 32 -33.95 11.17 -11.07
N PHE A 33 -32.79 11.82 -11.17
CA PHE A 33 -32.25 12.61 -10.08
C PHE A 33 -32.89 14.00 -10.14
N PRO A 34 -33.65 14.43 -9.12
CA PRO A 34 -34.20 15.78 -9.12
C PRO A 34 -33.07 16.80 -8.93
N ALA A 35 -32.95 17.69 -9.90
CA ALA A 35 -32.19 18.92 -9.79
C ALA A 35 -32.75 19.75 -8.64
N LYS A 36 -31.94 19.95 -7.60
CA LYS A 36 -32.11 21.04 -6.64
C LYS A 36 -30.79 21.80 -6.56
N SER A 37 -30.69 22.74 -7.48
CA SER A 37 -30.18 24.08 -7.27
C SER A 37 -30.07 24.48 -5.79
N PHE A 38 -28.86 24.48 -5.26
CA PHE A 38 -28.51 25.37 -4.15
C PHE A 38 -27.62 26.46 -4.73
N PHE A 39 -28.37 27.43 -5.26
CA PHE A 39 -27.95 28.75 -5.68
C PHE A 39 -26.99 29.34 -4.65
N GLY A 40 -25.85 29.85 -5.13
CA GLY A 40 -24.93 30.64 -4.33
C GLY A 40 -25.65 31.85 -3.73
N ALA A 41 -25.39 32.11 -2.46
CA ALA A 41 -25.73 33.37 -1.83
C ALA A 41 -24.49 34.28 -1.78
N PRO A 42 -24.67 35.61 -1.89
CA PRO A 42 -23.61 36.54 -2.30
C PRO A 42 -22.85 37.15 -1.13
N LEU A 43 -21.64 37.62 -1.47
CA LEU A 43 -20.80 38.52 -0.69
C LEU A 43 -21.45 39.91 -0.51
N ALA A 44 -21.49 40.40 0.74
CA ALA A 44 -21.33 41.81 1.16
C ALA A 44 -21.32 41.85 2.71
N ALA A 45 -20.20 42.07 3.40
CA ALA A 45 -19.52 43.34 3.69
C ALA A 45 -20.35 44.32 4.57
N VAL A 46 -19.95 44.51 5.84
CA VAL A 46 -19.87 45.80 6.57
C VAL A 46 -19.05 45.57 7.86
N ALA A 47 -18.16 46.53 8.16
CA ALA A 47 -17.17 46.54 9.24
C ALA A 47 -17.68 47.24 10.52
N VAL A 48 -16.99 47.06 11.67
CA VAL A 48 -16.43 48.10 12.60
C VAL A 48 -15.86 47.41 13.87
N SER A 49 -14.61 47.78 14.21
CA SER A 49 -13.69 47.30 15.28
C SER A 49 -14.04 47.84 16.69
N PRO A 50 -13.18 47.78 17.76
CA PRO A 50 -12.01 46.93 18.13
C PRO A 50 -12.04 46.44 19.61
N ALA A 51 -11.18 45.48 20.01
CA ALA A 51 -10.43 45.49 21.30
C ALA A 51 -9.75 44.14 21.64
N SER A 52 -8.42 44.22 21.74
CA SER A 52 -7.55 43.62 22.78
C SER A 52 -7.89 42.24 23.36
N ALA A 53 -7.03 41.24 23.09
CA ALA A 53 -6.09 40.73 24.10
C ALA A 53 -5.41 39.43 23.65
N ALA A 54 -4.08 39.45 23.71
CA ALA A 54 -3.17 38.35 24.01
C ALA A 54 -3.18 37.09 23.12
N ALA A 55 -2.09 36.99 22.36
CA ALA A 55 -1.47 35.75 21.92
C ALA A 55 -1.46 34.69 23.04
N ALA A 56 -2.15 33.57 22.82
CA ALA A 56 -1.89 32.32 23.53
C ALA A 56 -1.53 31.27 22.48
N SER A 57 -0.24 31.12 22.23
CA SER A 57 0.29 29.96 21.52
C SER A 57 -0.23 28.69 22.21
N PRO A 58 -0.81 27.70 21.51
CA PRO A 58 -1.06 26.42 22.14
C PRO A 58 0.31 25.77 22.38
N LEU A 59 0.88 26.03 23.56
CA LEU A 59 2.00 25.26 24.07
C LEU A 59 1.58 23.81 24.00
N ARG A 60 2.22 23.10 23.06
CA ARG A 60 2.10 21.68 22.84
C ARG A 60 2.46 21.02 24.17
N ARG A 61 1.45 20.68 24.98
CA ARG A 61 1.63 20.10 26.32
C ARG A 61 2.43 18.82 26.14
N ARG A 62 3.73 18.91 26.46
CA ARG A 62 4.63 17.77 26.63
C ARG A 62 4.02 16.94 27.76
N PRO A 63 3.62 15.69 27.54
CA PRO A 63 3.06 14.88 28.61
C PRO A 63 4.12 14.75 29.71
N SER A 64 3.82 15.39 30.84
CA SER A 64 4.48 15.21 32.11
C SER A 64 4.22 13.78 32.58
N SER A 65 5.30 13.01 32.70
CA SER A 65 5.44 11.89 33.64
C SER A 65 4.15 11.09 33.88
N ALA A 66 3.71 10.32 32.88
CA ALA A 66 2.77 9.24 33.14
C ALA A 66 3.51 8.19 33.97
N SER A 67 3.20 8.23 35.26
CA SER A 67 3.37 7.25 36.32
C SER A 67 3.92 5.91 35.88
N ALA A 68 5.17 5.69 36.25
CA ALA A 68 5.77 4.37 36.24
C ALA A 68 5.02 3.47 37.23
N VAL A 69 4.16 2.58 36.72
CA VAL A 69 3.85 1.34 37.42
C VAL A 69 5.07 0.44 37.29
N VAL A 70 5.99 0.57 38.26
CA VAL A 70 7.15 -0.31 38.40
C VAL A 70 6.69 -1.58 39.11
N ALA A 71 6.42 -2.63 38.33
CA ALA A 71 6.44 -3.98 38.86
C ALA A 71 7.91 -4.44 38.94
N ALA A 72 8.37 -4.72 40.16
CA ALA A 72 9.70 -5.27 40.43
C ALA A 72 9.80 -6.72 39.94
N GLY A 73 10.91 -7.05 39.27
CA GLY A 73 11.23 -8.41 38.84
C GLY A 73 12.32 -8.43 37.77
N LYS A 74 13.60 -8.47 38.18
CA LYS A 74 14.80 -8.38 37.31
C LYS A 74 14.87 -7.05 36.53
N GLY A 75 16.08 -6.53 36.30
CA GLY A 75 16.26 -5.22 35.64
C GLY A 75 15.53 -5.11 34.28
N TYR A 76 15.02 -3.91 33.96
CA TYR A 76 14.35 -3.64 32.69
C TYR A 76 15.31 -3.83 31.52
N LYS A 77 15.01 -4.80 30.65
CA LYS A 77 15.69 -4.99 29.36
C LYS A 77 14.78 -4.48 28.25
N MET A 78 15.37 -3.77 27.28
CA MET A 78 14.64 -3.28 26.11
C MET A 78 13.92 -4.44 25.42
N LYS A 79 12.64 -4.25 25.07
CA LYS A 79 11.86 -5.27 24.36
C LYS A 79 11.92 -5.03 22.86
N THR A 80 12.04 -6.12 22.09
CA THR A 80 11.96 -6.06 20.63
C THR A 80 10.51 -5.94 20.18
N HIS A 81 10.22 -5.00 19.27
CA HIS A 81 8.92 -4.92 18.64
C HIS A 81 8.70 -6.12 17.69
N LYS A 82 7.94 -7.12 18.15
CA LYS A 82 7.80 -8.41 17.46
C LYS A 82 7.14 -8.27 16.08
N ALA A 83 6.23 -7.33 15.89
CA ALA A 83 5.61 -7.11 14.57
C ALA A 83 6.62 -6.58 13.54
N SER A 84 7.58 -5.74 13.96
CA SER A 84 8.69 -5.31 13.08
C SER A 84 9.65 -6.47 12.80
N ALA A 85 9.97 -7.28 13.82
CA ALA A 85 10.88 -8.42 13.68
C ALA A 85 10.37 -9.47 12.68
N LYS A 86 9.06 -9.66 12.58
CA LYS A 86 8.43 -10.55 11.58
C LYS A 86 8.52 -10.02 10.14
N ARG A 87 8.73 -8.71 9.96
CA ARG A 87 8.66 -8.03 8.65
C ARG A 87 10.04 -7.74 8.05
N PHE A 88 11.02 -7.41 8.89
CA PHE A 88 12.37 -7.01 8.48
C PHE A 88 13.39 -8.07 8.89
N ARG A 89 14.34 -8.34 7.99
CA ARG A 89 15.48 -9.22 8.28
C ARG A 89 16.78 -8.62 7.78
N VAL A 90 17.90 -9.07 8.32
CA VAL A 90 19.23 -8.61 7.95
C VAL A 90 19.93 -9.67 7.10
N THR A 91 20.66 -9.23 6.08
CA THR A 91 21.56 -10.10 5.29
C THR A 91 22.88 -10.32 6.03
N GLY A 92 23.68 -11.30 5.64
CA GLY A 92 25.00 -11.54 6.27
C GLY A 92 25.93 -10.31 6.26
N ARG A 93 25.78 -9.41 5.28
CA ARG A 93 26.54 -8.15 5.19
C ARG A 93 26.01 -7.03 6.10
N GLY A 94 24.87 -7.21 6.76
CA GLY A 94 24.27 -6.20 7.63
C GLY A 94 23.21 -5.29 6.99
N LYS A 95 22.75 -5.59 5.75
CA LYS A 95 21.71 -4.80 5.07
C LYS A 95 20.31 -5.22 5.51
N ILE A 96 19.42 -4.27 5.77
CA ILE A 96 18.01 -4.55 6.13
C ILE A 96 17.19 -4.77 4.86
N VAL A 97 16.52 -5.92 4.75
CA VAL A 97 15.65 -6.28 3.62
C VAL A 97 14.21 -6.52 4.05
N ARG A 98 13.29 -6.27 3.11
CA ARG A 98 11.84 -6.47 3.24
C ARG A 98 11.24 -7.06 1.97
N ARG A 99 10.01 -7.57 2.09
CA ARG A 99 9.16 -7.94 0.94
C ARG A 99 8.47 -6.71 0.36
N ARG A 100 8.12 -6.76 -0.93
CA ARG A 100 7.23 -5.76 -1.55
C ARG A 100 5.77 -6.08 -1.23
N ALA A 101 4.95 -5.05 -1.08
CA ALA A 101 3.52 -5.19 -0.82
C ALA A 101 2.73 -5.50 -2.10
N GLY A 102 1.50 -6.04 -1.94
CA GLY A 102 0.52 -6.16 -3.04
C GLY A 102 0.56 -7.45 -3.87
N LYS A 103 1.10 -8.56 -3.32
CA LYS A 103 1.13 -9.88 -4.00
C LYS A 103 0.32 -10.97 -3.29
N GLN A 104 -0.73 -10.61 -2.56
CA GLN A 104 -1.60 -11.57 -1.86
C GLN A 104 -2.87 -11.88 -2.65
N HIS A 105 -3.69 -10.87 -2.98
CA HIS A 105 -4.96 -11.01 -3.70
C HIS A 105 -5.00 -10.14 -4.97
N LEU A 106 -5.99 -10.37 -5.85
CA LEU A 106 -6.18 -9.71 -7.14
C LEU A 106 -4.92 -9.77 -8.01
N LEU A 107 -4.43 -10.98 -8.24
CA LEU A 107 -3.23 -11.24 -9.06
C LEU A 107 -3.53 -11.29 -10.55
N SER A 108 -4.75 -11.69 -10.94
CA SER A 108 -5.17 -11.84 -12.34
C SER A 108 -5.09 -10.52 -13.11
N LYS A 109 -5.49 -9.40 -12.49
CA LYS A 109 -5.41 -8.05 -13.10
C LYS A 109 -3.99 -7.46 -13.20
N LYS A 110 -2.98 -8.15 -12.68
CA LYS A 110 -1.59 -7.65 -12.66
C LYS A 110 -0.77 -8.39 -13.71
N ASN A 111 -0.15 -7.63 -14.63
CA ASN A 111 0.80 -8.18 -15.60
C ASN A 111 1.90 -9.02 -14.90
N THR A 112 2.32 -10.11 -15.55
CA THR A 112 3.40 -11.01 -15.12
C THR A 112 4.69 -10.27 -14.73
N LYS A 113 5.09 -9.23 -15.48
CA LYS A 113 6.25 -8.38 -15.15
C LYS A 113 6.10 -7.72 -13.78
N ARG A 114 4.91 -7.19 -13.47
CA ARG A 114 4.59 -6.60 -12.15
C ARG A 114 4.63 -7.66 -11.06
N ARG A 115 4.03 -8.83 -11.28
CA ARG A 115 4.05 -9.96 -10.32
C ARG A 115 5.47 -10.43 -10.01
N LYS A 116 6.34 -10.54 -11.02
CA LYS A 116 7.76 -10.93 -10.87
C LYS A 116 8.54 -9.90 -10.04
N ARG A 117 8.32 -8.61 -10.30
CA ARG A 117 8.90 -7.51 -9.51
C ARG A 117 8.50 -7.57 -8.04
N LEU A 118 7.23 -7.86 -7.75
CA LEU A 118 6.72 -7.94 -6.37
C LEU A 118 7.24 -9.14 -5.56
N SER A 119 7.70 -10.21 -6.21
CA SER A 119 8.32 -11.36 -5.50
C SER A 119 9.68 -11.05 -4.90
N LYS A 120 10.44 -10.14 -5.52
CA LYS A 120 11.83 -9.87 -5.13
C LYS A 120 11.87 -9.14 -3.79
N MET A 121 12.82 -9.50 -2.94
CA MET A 121 13.16 -8.69 -1.78
C MET A 121 13.85 -7.40 -2.21
N ILE A 122 13.68 -6.35 -1.42
CA ILE A 122 14.43 -5.10 -1.59
C ILE A 122 15.01 -4.70 -0.23
N GLN A 123 16.10 -3.94 -0.30
CA GLN A 123 16.58 -3.13 0.80
C GLN A 123 15.53 -2.08 1.22
N VAL A 124 15.52 -1.77 2.52
CA VAL A 124 14.71 -0.67 3.06
C VAL A 124 15.28 0.67 2.59
N ASN A 125 14.44 1.69 2.43
CA ASN A 125 14.89 3.04 2.05
C ASN A 125 15.63 3.69 3.22
N LYS A 126 16.61 4.55 2.94
CA LYS A 126 17.44 5.16 3.99
C LYS A 126 16.63 5.91 5.05
N SER A 127 15.55 6.58 4.65
CA SER A 127 14.67 7.34 5.55
C SER A 127 14.05 6.50 6.67
N ASP A 128 13.76 5.22 6.40
CA ASP A 128 13.06 4.35 7.37
C ASP A 128 14.01 3.65 8.36
N TYR A 129 15.33 3.75 8.18
CA TYR A 129 16.30 3.00 9.00
C TYR A 129 16.23 3.35 10.48
N ASN A 130 16.00 4.62 10.81
CA ASN A 130 15.95 5.09 12.19
C ASN A 130 14.77 4.44 12.94
N ASN A 131 13.60 4.39 12.28
CA ASN A 131 12.38 3.78 12.82
C ASN A 131 12.56 2.27 13.04
N VAL A 132 13.18 1.58 12.07
CA VAL A 132 13.40 0.13 12.15
C VAL A 132 14.42 -0.22 13.23
N THR A 133 15.52 0.54 13.33
CA THR A 133 16.58 0.30 14.31
C THR A 133 16.08 0.56 15.73
N GLY A 134 15.33 1.63 15.95
CA GLY A 134 14.74 1.94 17.26
C GLY A 134 13.74 0.87 17.73
N ALA A 135 12.98 0.28 16.81
CA ALA A 135 12.03 -0.80 17.13
C ALA A 135 12.71 -2.15 17.39
N LEU A 136 13.94 -2.35 16.88
CA LEU A 136 14.66 -3.62 16.89
C LEU A 136 16.05 -3.45 17.55
N PRO A 137 16.11 -3.24 18.88
CA PRO A 137 17.35 -2.87 19.57
C PRO A 137 18.45 -3.93 19.52
N TYR A 138 18.09 -5.21 19.38
CA TYR A 138 19.06 -6.32 19.34
C TYR A 138 19.44 -6.77 17.92
N LEU A 139 19.01 -6.03 16.89
CA LEU A 139 19.29 -6.38 15.51
C LEU A 139 20.63 -5.76 15.07
N LYS A 140 21.60 -6.61 14.67
CA LYS A 140 22.90 -6.15 14.16
C LYS A 140 22.76 -5.62 12.73
N VAL A 141 22.99 -4.32 12.52
CA VAL A 141 22.85 -3.65 11.21
C VAL A 141 24.14 -2.90 10.87
N ASN A 142 24.59 -2.99 9.62
CA ASN A 142 25.69 -2.18 9.09
C ASN A 142 25.13 -1.06 8.20
N ARG A 143 25.34 0.20 8.60
CA ARG A 143 24.82 1.39 7.89
C ARG A 143 25.62 1.79 6.65
N ASN A 144 26.81 1.22 6.48
CA ASN A 144 27.75 1.52 5.41
C ASN A 144 27.74 0.45 4.31
N ALA A 145 26.96 -0.62 4.51
CA ALA A 145 26.80 -1.68 3.53
C ALA A 145 25.81 -1.24 2.44
N GLU A 146 26.30 -0.60 1.39
CA GLU A 146 25.56 -0.36 0.14
C GLU A 146 25.80 -1.44 -0.92
#